data_AF-A0A1F9XKL8-F1
#
_entry.id   AF-A0A1F9XKL8-F1
#
_cell.length_a   1.000
_cell.length_b   1.000
_cell.length_c   1.000
_cell.angle_alpha   90.00
_cell.angle_beta   90.00
_cell.angle_gamma   90.00
#
_symmetry.space_group_name_H-M   'P 1'
#
loop_
_entity.id
_entity.type
_entity.pdbx_description
1 polymer ?
#
loop_
_entity_poly.entity_id
_entity_poly.type
_entity_poly.pdbx_seq_one_letter_code
_entity_poly.pdbx_strand_id
1 'polypeptide(L)'
;MNCKKAKLLLSAYLDKELGDEEKSQALNHLNICPDCAKELGYLKKIKEILSYGTPAAENPAGLPFFETRLSARIREINSRAFSYADFTPVARKVALAGSFLMLFFTGIVLLNTYSTYSSNNNLTTEDYLLQSTSGSVEKKVFVESKISEDDVISLAMASDGGDRD
;
A
#
# COMPACT_ATOMS: atom_id res chain seq x y z
N MET A 1 43.28 10.84 -39.40
CA MET A 1 42.12 11.76 -39.35
C MET A 1 42.30 12.89 -40.37
N ASN A 2 41.22 13.40 -40.96
CA ASN A 2 41.25 14.56 -41.86
C ASN A 2 41.04 15.89 -41.09
N CYS A 3 41.43 17.02 -41.69
CA CYS A 3 41.35 18.33 -41.03
C CYS A 3 39.90 18.70 -40.64
N LYS A 4 38.90 18.34 -41.45
CA LYS A 4 37.49 18.64 -41.16
C LYS A 4 37.01 17.98 -39.87
N LYS A 5 37.32 16.70 -39.67
CA LYS A 5 36.99 15.98 -38.43
C LYS A 5 37.82 16.50 -37.26
N ALA A 6 39.09 16.82 -37.48
CA ALA A 6 39.94 17.39 -36.44
C ALA A 6 39.36 18.68 -35.87
N LYS A 7 38.97 19.62 -36.75
CA LYS A 7 38.37 20.91 -36.37
C LYS A 7 37.12 20.78 -35.50
N LEU A 8 36.24 19.84 -35.83
CA LEU A 8 35.05 19.55 -35.02
C LEU A 8 35.41 19.11 -33.59
N LEU A 9 36.49 18.33 -33.44
CA LEU A 9 36.94 17.82 -32.16
C LEU A 9 37.76 18.84 -31.34
N LEU A 10 38.22 19.96 -31.94
CA LEU A 10 39.05 20.94 -31.22
C LEU A 10 38.29 21.63 -30.08
N SER A 11 37.01 21.96 -30.27
CA SER A 11 36.20 22.58 -29.21
C SER A 11 35.97 21.61 -28.06
N ALA A 12 35.53 20.39 -28.35
CA ALA A 12 35.36 19.32 -27.35
C ALA A 12 36.68 18.98 -26.62
N TYR A 13 37.82 19.05 -27.33
CA TYR A 13 39.14 18.91 -26.73
C TYR A 13 39.43 20.01 -25.69
N LEU A 14 39.08 21.26 -25.98
CA LEU A 14 39.29 22.39 -25.06
C LEU A 14 38.42 22.33 -23.81
N ASP A 15 37.25 21.71 -23.92
CA ASP A 15 36.30 21.55 -22.81
C ASP A 15 36.48 20.21 -22.07
N LYS A 16 37.45 19.40 -22.48
CA LYS A 16 37.81 18.09 -21.91
C LYS A 16 36.68 17.05 -22.02
N GLU A 17 35.90 17.11 -23.09
CA GLU A 17 34.76 16.22 -23.34
C GLU A 17 35.09 15.05 -24.27
N LEU A 18 36.31 15.00 -24.83
CA LEU A 18 36.75 13.89 -25.67
C LEU A 18 37.11 12.64 -24.85
N GLY A 19 36.69 11.47 -25.35
CA GLY A 19 37.19 10.19 -24.87
C GLY A 19 38.67 9.96 -25.23
N ASP A 20 39.31 8.97 -24.60
CA ASP A 20 40.75 8.73 -24.73
C ASP A 20 41.21 8.45 -26.18
N GLU A 21 40.42 7.68 -26.94
CA GLU A 21 40.75 7.34 -28.33
C GLU A 21 40.68 8.58 -29.25
N GLU A 22 39.59 9.35 -29.15
CA GLU A 22 39.39 10.56 -29.96
C GLU A 22 40.43 11.64 -29.63
N LYS A 23 40.77 11.78 -28.35
CA LYS A 23 41.82 12.67 -27.89
C LYS A 23 43.18 12.29 -28.47
N SER A 24 43.53 11.01 -28.48
CA SER A 24 44.77 10.52 -29.09
C SER A 24 44.81 10.81 -30.60
N GLN A 25 43.72 10.51 -31.31
CA GLN A 25 43.61 10.81 -32.74
C GLN A 25 43.74 12.32 -33.04
N ALA A 26 43.12 13.17 -32.21
CA ALA A 26 43.21 14.63 -32.32
C ALA A 26 44.63 15.15 -32.07
N LEU A 27 45.30 14.69 -31.01
CA LEU A 27 46.67 15.07 -30.70
C LEU A 27 47.66 14.64 -31.80
N ASN A 28 47.50 13.42 -32.31
CA ASN A 28 48.32 12.94 -33.43
C ASN A 28 48.14 13.82 -34.67
N HIS A 29 46.91 14.24 -34.98
CA HIS A 29 46.67 15.16 -36.11
C HIS A 29 47.27 16.55 -35.88
N LEU A 30 47.18 17.08 -34.67
CA LEU A 30 47.73 18.40 -34.30
C LEU A 30 49.26 18.44 -34.42
N ASN A 31 49.95 17.31 -34.18
CA ASN A 31 51.39 17.20 -34.35
C ASN A 31 51.82 17.21 -35.83
N ILE A 32 50.93 16.81 -36.74
CA ILE A 32 51.23 16.68 -38.17
C ILE A 32 50.72 17.89 -38.98
N CYS A 33 49.60 18.50 -38.56
CA CYS A 33 48.93 19.57 -39.28
C CYS A 33 49.09 20.93 -38.55
N PRO A 34 49.95 21.84 -39.06
CA PRO A 34 50.16 23.14 -38.43
C PRO A 34 48.93 24.05 -38.48
N ASP A 35 48.08 23.92 -39.50
CA ASP A 35 46.85 24.72 -39.62
C ASP A 35 45.86 24.42 -38.49
N CYS A 36 45.65 23.14 -38.19
CA CYS A 36 44.78 22.73 -37.09
C CYS A 36 45.37 23.12 -35.73
N ALA A 37 46.71 23.08 -35.57
CA ALA A 37 47.38 23.54 -34.36
C ALA A 37 47.20 25.06 -34.16
N LYS A 38 47.28 25.84 -35.24
CA LYS A 38 47.04 27.28 -35.22
C LYS A 38 45.60 27.61 -34.85
N GLU A 39 44.64 26.87 -35.40
CA GLU A 39 43.21 27.01 -35.08
C GLU A 39 42.91 26.71 -33.61
N LEU A 40 43.50 25.64 -33.06
CA LEU A 40 43.43 25.36 -31.63
C LEU A 40 44.00 26.53 -30.79
N GLY A 41 45.08 27.15 -31.24
CA GLY A 41 45.65 28.35 -30.62
C GLY A 41 44.69 29.53 -30.61
N TYR A 42 43.98 29.77 -31.71
CA TYR A 42 42.94 30.82 -31.77
C TYR A 42 41.78 30.54 -30.82
N LEU A 43 41.28 29.30 -30.78
CA LEU A 43 40.21 28.90 -29.88
C LEU A 43 40.61 29.07 -28.40
N LYS A 44 41.86 28.76 -28.04
CA LYS A 44 42.40 29.03 -26.68
C LYS A 44 42.37 30.52 -26.34
N LYS A 45 42.83 31.38 -27.25
CA LYS A 45 42.80 32.84 -27.05
C LYS A 45 41.38 33.37 -26.89
N ILE A 46 40.44 32.88 -27.69
CA ILE A 46 39.02 33.25 -27.57
C ILE A 46 38.49 32.85 -26.19
N LYS A 47 38.76 31.62 -25.75
CA LYS A 47 38.36 31.13 -24.41
C LYS A 47 38.95 31.99 -23.30
N GLU A 48 40.21 32.40 -23.42
CA GLU A 48 40.89 33.28 -22.47
C GLU A 48 40.24 34.67 -22.41
N ILE A 49 39.97 35.30 -23.56
CA ILE A 49 39.29 36.60 -23.63
C ILE A 49 37.90 36.54 -23.01
N LEU A 50 37.13 35.48 -23.31
CA LEU A 50 35.80 35.26 -22.72
C LEU A 50 35.87 35.03 -21.21
N SER A 51 36.92 34.35 -20.73
CA SER A 51 37.16 34.16 -19.29
C SER A 51 37.61 35.43 -18.57
N TYR A 52 38.12 36.44 -19.30
CA TYR A 52 38.51 37.74 -18.75
C TYR A 52 37.35 38.74 -18.69
N GLY A 53 36.40 38.65 -19.63
CA GLY A 53 35.21 39.50 -19.68
C GLY A 53 34.10 39.08 -18.72
N THR A 54 34.17 37.85 -18.22
CA THR A 54 33.55 37.53 -16.93
C THR A 54 34.62 37.85 -15.89
N PRO A 55 34.33 38.61 -14.81
CA PRO A 55 35.13 38.38 -13.62
C PRO A 55 34.98 36.87 -13.41
N ALA A 56 36.05 36.11 -13.66
CA ALA A 56 36.19 34.78 -13.09
C ALA A 56 35.71 34.99 -11.67
N ALA A 57 34.56 34.41 -11.31
CA ALA A 57 33.98 34.59 -9.99
C ALA A 57 35.09 34.18 -9.05
N GLU A 58 35.83 35.18 -8.54
CA GLU A 58 36.96 35.04 -7.66
C GLU A 58 36.31 34.52 -6.40
N ASN A 59 36.18 33.20 -6.36
CA ASN A 59 35.39 32.50 -5.38
C ASN A 59 33.88 32.81 -5.49
N PRO A 60 32.96 31.82 -5.52
CA PRO A 60 31.57 32.09 -5.14
C PRO A 60 31.45 32.74 -3.74
N ALA A 61 32.53 32.75 -2.94
CA ALA A 61 32.64 33.54 -1.72
C ALA A 61 32.67 35.07 -1.93
N GLY A 62 32.91 35.58 -3.15
CA GLY A 62 32.86 37.01 -3.45
C GLY A 62 31.43 37.61 -3.45
N LEU A 63 30.41 36.75 -3.49
CA LEU A 63 29.03 37.15 -3.31
C LEU A 63 28.68 37.02 -1.82
N PRO A 64 28.45 38.12 -1.07
CA PRO A 64 28.07 38.02 0.32
C PRO A 64 26.81 37.15 0.43
N PHE A 65 26.89 36.14 1.30
CA PHE A 65 25.81 35.21 1.62
C PHE A 65 25.36 34.28 0.48
N PHE A 66 26.13 34.08 -0.61
CA PHE A 66 25.74 33.12 -1.65
C PHE A 66 25.53 31.70 -1.10
N GLU A 67 26.48 31.21 -0.29
CA GLU A 67 26.38 29.90 0.35
C GLU A 67 25.17 29.82 1.29
N THR A 68 24.91 30.89 2.04
CA THR A 68 23.75 30.98 2.93
C THR A 68 22.43 30.94 2.16
N ARG A 69 22.32 31.69 1.05
CA ARG A 69 21.12 31.68 0.19
C ARG A 69 20.94 30.33 -0.51
N LEU A 70 22.03 29.74 -1.00
CA LEU A 70 22.01 28.45 -1.68
C LEU A 70 21.60 27.32 -0.73
N SER A 71 22.25 27.23 0.43
CA SER A 71 21.92 26.23 1.45
C SER A 71 20.49 26.40 1.99
N ALA A 72 20.03 27.64 2.20
CA ALA A 72 18.65 27.92 2.57
C ALA A 72 17.67 27.44 1.49
N ARG A 73 17.96 27.69 0.20
CA ARG A 73 17.12 27.26 -0.91
C ARG A 73 17.07 25.74 -1.07
N ILE A 74 18.21 25.07 -0.95
CA ILE A 74 18.28 23.59 -1.00
C ILE A 74 17.50 23.00 0.18
N ARG A 75 17.66 23.56 1.39
CA ARG A 75 16.92 23.12 2.58
C ARG A 75 15.42 23.32 2.40
N GLU A 76 14.97 24.44 1.86
CA GLU A 76 13.55 24.71 1.58
C GLU A 76 12.95 23.66 0.62
N ILE A 77 13.68 23.31 -0.44
CA ILE A 77 13.24 22.30 -1.41
C ILE A 77 13.17 20.92 -0.75
N ASN A 78 14.19 20.55 0.04
CA ASN A 78 14.21 19.27 0.76
C ASN A 78 13.21 19.21 1.92
N SER A 79 12.91 20.31 2.61
CA SER A 79 11.93 20.32 3.71
C SER A 79 10.49 20.24 3.23
N ARG A 80 10.23 20.51 1.94
CA ARG A 80 8.93 20.23 1.30
C ARG A 80 8.77 18.75 0.93
N ALA A 81 9.83 17.94 1.02
CA ALA A 81 9.68 16.50 0.98
C ALA A 81 9.00 16.06 2.29
N PHE A 82 7.79 15.52 2.16
CA PHE A 82 6.90 15.11 3.24
C PHE A 82 7.65 14.33 4.33
N SER A 83 7.81 14.93 5.51
CA SER A 83 8.50 14.30 6.63
C SER A 83 7.52 13.43 7.41
N TYR A 84 7.74 12.12 7.41
CA TYR A 84 6.96 11.17 8.24
C TYR A 84 7.03 11.50 9.75
N ALA A 85 8.01 12.31 10.17
CA ALA A 85 8.16 12.75 11.55
C ALA A 85 7.01 13.67 12.02
N ASP A 86 6.42 14.47 11.13
CA ASP A 86 5.32 15.38 11.48
C ASP A 86 4.00 14.62 11.75
N PHE A 87 3.90 13.37 11.27
CA PHE A 87 2.77 12.49 11.51
C PHE A 87 2.90 11.63 12.78
N THR A 88 4.08 11.59 13.40
CA THR A 88 4.35 10.74 14.59
C THR A 88 3.52 11.10 15.84
N PRO A 89 3.26 12.38 16.20
CA PRO A 89 2.46 12.67 17.39
C PRO A 89 0.96 12.42 17.17
N VAL A 90 0.47 12.57 15.93
CA VAL A 90 -0.93 12.31 15.58
C VAL A 90 -1.18 10.80 15.52
N ALA A 91 -0.28 10.03 14.91
CA ALA A 91 -0.36 8.58 14.84
C ALA A 91 -0.38 7.93 16.23
N ARG A 92 0.41 8.42 17.18
CA ARG A 92 0.44 7.90 18.56
C ARG A 92 -0.89 8.10 19.30
N LYS A 93 -1.58 9.23 19.08
CA LYS A 93 -2.89 9.51 19.68
C LYS A 93 -4.00 8.67 19.07
N VAL A 94 -3.97 8.47 17.75
CA VAL A 94 -4.94 7.64 17.02
C VAL A 94 -4.76 6.15 17.36
N ALA A 95 -3.53 5.67 17.50
CA ALA A 95 -3.25 4.28 17.83
C ALA A 95 -3.82 3.86 19.20
N LEU A 96 -3.69 4.72 20.22
CA LEU A 96 -4.25 4.46 21.55
C LEU A 96 -5.79 4.40 21.53
N ALA A 97 -6.44 5.36 20.87
CA ALA A 97 -7.90 5.38 20.74
C ALA A 97 -8.42 4.18 19.93
N GLY A 98 -7.73 3.81 18.84
CA GLY A 98 -8.07 2.65 18.02
C GLY A 98 -7.94 1.33 18.76
N SER A 99 -6.94 1.18 19.64
CA SER A 99 -6.76 -0.02 20.47
C SER A 99 -7.94 -0.25 21.43
N PHE A 100 -8.44 0.80 22.08
CA PHE A 100 -9.63 0.68 22.94
C PHE A 100 -10.88 0.28 22.16
N LEU A 101 -11.10 0.88 20.99
CA LEU A 101 -12.23 0.50 20.13
C LEU A 101 -12.13 -0.95 19.66
N MET A 102 -10.92 -1.39 19.24
CA MET A 102 -10.70 -2.77 18.81
C MET A 102 -10.95 -3.75 19.95
N LEU A 103 -10.42 -3.49 21.14
CA LEU A 103 -10.65 -4.33 22.32
C LEU A 103 -12.13 -4.37 22.68
N PHE A 104 -12.83 -3.24 22.63
CA PHE A 104 -14.26 -3.17 22.90
C PHE A 104 -15.09 -3.98 21.90
N PHE A 105 -14.80 -3.86 20.60
CA PHE A 105 -15.45 -4.66 19.57
C PHE A 105 -15.16 -6.15 19.73
N THR A 106 -13.90 -6.53 19.99
CA THR A 106 -13.56 -7.94 20.24
C THR A 106 -14.24 -8.49 21.49
N GLY A 107 -14.39 -7.69 22.54
CA GLY A 107 -15.12 -8.06 23.75
C GLY A 107 -16.60 -8.29 23.49
N ILE A 108 -17.24 -7.42 22.72
CA ILE A 108 -18.66 -7.59 22.32
C ILE A 108 -18.85 -8.87 21.50
N VAL A 109 -17.96 -9.16 20.55
CA VAL A 109 -18.04 -10.38 19.74
C VAL A 109 -17.89 -11.62 20.63
N LEU A 110 -16.89 -11.65 21.52
CA LEU A 110 -16.69 -12.77 22.44
C LEU A 110 -17.88 -12.97 23.38
N LEU A 111 -18.46 -11.91 23.93
CA LEU A 111 -19.63 -12.00 24.80
C LEU A 111 -20.86 -12.57 24.08
N ASN A 112 -21.10 -12.13 22.84
CA ASN A 112 -22.17 -12.69 22.01
C ASN A 112 -21.94 -14.18 21.76
N THR A 113 -20.74 -14.58 21.32
CA THR A 113 -20.44 -15.99 21.08
C THR A 113 -20.57 -16.86 22.34
N TYR A 114 -20.19 -16.34 23.51
CA TYR A 114 -20.34 -17.03 24.78
C TYR A 114 -21.81 -17.16 25.19
N SER A 115 -22.62 -16.13 24.97
CA SER A 115 -24.07 -16.18 25.27
C SER A 115 -24.78 -17.25 24.44
N THR A 116 -24.46 -17.35 23.14
CA THR A 116 -25.00 -18.39 22.26
C THR A 116 -24.53 -19.78 22.68
N TYR A 117 -23.27 -19.92 23.08
CA TYR A 117 -22.73 -21.18 23.59
C TYR A 117 -23.41 -21.62 24.89
N SER A 118 -23.61 -20.71 25.85
CA SER A 118 -24.28 -21.02 27.12
C SER A 118 -25.77 -21.33 26.94
N SER A 119 -26.44 -20.72 25.96
CA SER A 119 -27.86 -20.99 25.69
C SER A 119 -28.10 -22.40 25.13
N ASN A 120 -27.14 -22.97 24.38
CA ASN A 120 -27.26 -24.31 23.81
C ASN A 120 -27.03 -25.45 24.83
N ASN A 121 -26.49 -25.14 26.02
CA ASN A 121 -26.11 -26.15 27.00
C ASN A 121 -27.17 -26.35 28.11
N ASN A 122 -28.26 -25.58 28.08
CA ASN A 122 -29.38 -25.75 28.99
C ASN A 122 -30.32 -26.82 28.42
N LEU A 123 -29.86 -28.06 28.43
CA LEU A 123 -30.71 -29.21 28.14
C LEU A 123 -31.72 -29.33 29.30
N THR A 124 -32.96 -28.92 29.04
CA THR A 124 -34.04 -29.00 30.02
C THR A 124 -34.19 -30.46 30.45
N THR A 125 -34.42 -30.72 31.74
CA THR A 125 -34.62 -32.10 32.25
C THR A 125 -35.72 -32.85 31.48
N GLU A 126 -36.69 -32.12 30.94
CA GLU A 126 -37.73 -32.64 30.05
C GLU A 126 -37.17 -33.18 28.73
N ASP A 127 -36.21 -32.51 28.09
CA ASP A 127 -35.57 -32.98 26.86
C ASP A 127 -34.72 -34.24 27.08
N TYR A 128 -34.08 -34.35 28.25
CA TYR A 128 -33.32 -35.56 28.63
C TYR A 128 -34.25 -36.75 28.91
N LEU A 129 -35.40 -36.50 29.54
CA LEU A 129 -36.42 -37.51 29.77
C LEU A 129 -37.04 -37.96 28.44
N LEU A 130 -37.34 -37.05 27.51
CA LEU A 130 -37.87 -37.41 26.19
C LEU A 130 -36.87 -38.23 25.37
N GLN A 131 -35.57 -37.91 25.44
CA GLN A 131 -34.54 -38.67 24.73
C GLN A 131 -34.30 -40.06 25.33
N SER A 132 -34.43 -40.22 26.65
CA SER A 132 -34.31 -41.54 27.30
C SER A 132 -35.58 -42.39 27.18
N THR A 133 -36.75 -41.75 27.06
CA THR A 133 -38.04 -42.46 26.95
C THR A 133 -38.37 -42.86 25.51
N SER A 134 -37.93 -42.08 24.51
CA SER A 134 -38.15 -42.36 23.09
C SER A 134 -37.52 -43.68 22.61
N GLY A 135 -36.46 -44.16 23.24
CA GLY A 135 -35.88 -45.48 22.96
C GLY A 135 -36.70 -46.67 23.48
N SER A 136 -37.69 -46.46 24.36
CA SER A 136 -38.45 -47.54 25.01
C SER A 136 -39.95 -47.56 24.68
N VAL A 137 -40.51 -46.49 24.08
CA VAL A 137 -41.94 -46.43 23.72
C VAL A 137 -42.24 -47.15 22.40
N GLU A 138 -41.27 -47.30 21.50
CA GLU A 138 -41.50 -47.87 20.17
C GLU A 138 -41.77 -49.41 20.17
N LYS A 139 -41.63 -50.09 21.32
CA LYS A 139 -41.71 -51.57 21.39
C LYS A 139 -42.80 -52.16 22.28
N LYS A 140 -43.58 -51.35 23.00
CA LYS A 140 -44.73 -51.81 23.79
C LYS A 140 -45.79 -50.73 23.83
N VAL A 141 -46.66 -50.71 22.83
CA VAL A 141 -48.11 -50.35 22.79
C VAL A 141 -48.45 -50.25 21.29
N PHE A 142 -48.39 -51.35 20.53
CA PHE A 142 -49.66 -51.90 20.00
C PHE A 142 -50.74 -51.97 21.08
N VAL A 143 -51.96 -51.55 20.71
CA VAL A 143 -53.19 -51.40 21.53
C VAL A 143 -53.33 -50.02 22.18
N GLU A 144 -53.84 -49.05 21.43
CA GLU A 144 -55.07 -48.30 21.77
C GLU A 144 -55.35 -47.34 20.59
N SER A 145 -55.91 -47.90 19.52
CA SER A 145 -56.48 -47.09 18.45
C SER A 145 -57.83 -46.54 18.88
N LYS A 146 -58.05 -45.26 18.54
CA LYS A 146 -59.35 -44.58 18.34
C LYS A 146 -60.08 -44.16 19.63
N ILE A 147 -60.70 -42.99 19.67
CA ILE A 147 -61.88 -42.64 18.87
C ILE A 147 -61.85 -41.15 18.50
N SER A 148 -62.00 -40.83 17.21
CA SER A 148 -62.24 -39.45 16.73
C SER A 148 -63.72 -39.10 16.90
N GLU A 149 -64.05 -37.83 17.13
CA GLU A 149 -65.44 -37.35 17.30
C GLU A 149 -66.38 -37.80 16.16
N ASP A 150 -65.85 -37.97 14.94
CA ASP A 150 -66.61 -38.45 13.78
C ASP A 150 -67.09 -39.91 13.92
N ASP A 151 -66.33 -40.76 14.61
CA ASP A 151 -66.75 -42.14 14.90
C ASP A 151 -67.92 -42.15 15.91
N VAL A 152 -67.95 -41.19 16.85
CA VAL A 152 -69.02 -41.04 17.86
C VAL A 152 -70.34 -40.59 17.22
N ILE A 153 -70.27 -39.67 16.24
CA ILE A 153 -71.43 -39.15 15.52
C ILE A 153 -72.06 -40.24 14.64
N SER A 154 -71.24 -41.09 14.00
CA SER A 154 -71.75 -42.22 13.21
C SER A 154 -72.50 -43.26 14.05
N LEU A 155 -72.05 -43.48 15.30
CA LEU A 155 -72.66 -44.42 16.22
C LEU A 155 -73.99 -43.90 16.78
N ALA A 156 -74.07 -42.58 17.04
CA ALA A 156 -75.30 -41.92 17.47
C ALA A 156 -76.37 -41.93 16.36
N MET A 157 -75.97 -41.76 15.10
CA MET A 157 -76.88 -41.80 13.95
C MET A 157 -77.35 -43.21 13.58
N ALA A 158 -76.58 -44.26 13.91
CA ALA A 158 -77.00 -45.65 13.74
C ALA A 158 -77.97 -46.13 14.86
N SER A 159 -78.07 -45.41 15.97
CA SER A 159 -78.92 -45.72 17.12
C SER A 159 -80.32 -45.11 17.06
N ASP A 160 -80.56 -44.19 16.13
CA ASP A 160 -81.84 -43.45 16.01
C ASP A 160 -82.74 -43.99 14.88
N GLY A 161 -82.46 -45.21 14.41
CA GLY A 161 -83.22 -45.91 13.39
C GLY A 161 -83.74 -47.27 13.88
N GLY A 162 -84.95 -47.26 14.43
CA GLY A 162 -85.80 -48.44 14.63
C GLY A 162 -86.21 -48.66 16.09
N ASP A 163 -87.48 -48.73 16.47
CA ASP A 163 -88.77 -48.58 15.79
C ASP A 163 -89.84 -48.72 16.88
N ARG A 164 -91.06 -48.17 16.65
CA ARG A 164 -92.40 -48.50 17.20
C ARG A 164 -93.23 -47.21 17.31
N ASP A 165 -94.36 -47.01 16.63
CA ASP A 165 -95.28 -47.89 15.89
C ASP A 165 -95.87 -47.17 14.67
#